data_AF-A0AAD8BF25-F1
#
_entry.id   AF-A0AAD8BF25-F1
#
_cell.length_a   1.000
_cell.length_b   1.000
_cell.length_c   1.000
_cell.angle_alpha   90.00
_cell.angle_beta   90.00
_cell.angle_gamma   90.00
#
_symmetry.space_group_name_H-M   'P 1'
#
loop_
_entity.id
_entity.type
_entity.pdbx_description
1 polymer ?
#
loop_
_entity_poly.entity_id
_entity_poly.type
_entity_poly.pdbx_seq_one_letter_code
_entity_poly.pdbx_strand_id
1 'polypeptide(L)'
;MRITDGGRPIVTSLLLLLLLLYAPGEGCGPGRGSGRRRRPRKLTPLVFKQHVPNVSENTLGASGLTDGRIKRGDARFKSLVRNNNPDILFKDEEGNGVDRIMSQ
;
A
#
# COMPACT_ATOMS: atom_id res chain seq x y z
N MET A 1 31.68 33.81 -68.39
CA MET A 1 32.44 32.54 -68.21
C MET A 1 33.30 32.68 -66.97
N ARG A 2 33.15 31.74 -66.01
CA ARG A 2 33.92 31.54 -64.75
C ARG A 2 33.74 32.62 -63.69
N ILE A 3 32.65 32.58 -62.92
CA ILE A 3 32.50 31.84 -61.64
C ILE A 3 33.69 32.11 -60.70
N THR A 4 33.55 33.12 -59.85
CA THR A 4 34.42 33.32 -58.68
C THR A 4 33.94 32.41 -57.55
N ASP A 5 34.25 31.11 -57.66
CA ASP A 5 34.05 30.08 -56.63
C ASP A 5 35.02 30.21 -55.43
N GLY A 6 35.57 31.40 -55.16
CA GLY A 6 36.65 31.60 -54.18
C GLY A 6 36.18 31.63 -52.72
N GLY A 7 34.93 32.02 -52.45
CA GLY A 7 34.38 32.11 -51.09
C GLY A 7 33.66 30.84 -50.62
N ARG A 8 33.18 30.03 -51.56
CA ARG A 8 32.38 28.81 -51.26
C ARG A 8 33.17 27.74 -50.50
N PRO A 9 34.41 27.38 -50.89
CA PRO A 9 35.15 26.33 -50.18
C PRO A 9 35.61 26.80 -48.80
N ILE A 10 35.87 28.10 -48.63
CA ILE A 10 36.28 28.67 -47.34
C ILE A 10 35.09 28.65 -46.38
N VAL A 11 33.91 29.11 -46.84
CA VAL A 11 32.69 29.12 -46.01
C VAL A 11 32.24 27.70 -45.68
N THR A 12 32.31 26.76 -46.64
CA THR A 12 31.97 25.36 -46.35
C THR A 12 32.98 24.71 -45.41
N SER A 13 34.28 24.98 -45.58
CA SER A 13 35.31 24.45 -44.69
C SER A 13 35.22 25.03 -43.28
N LEU A 14 34.86 26.32 -43.14
CA LEU A 14 34.63 26.96 -41.85
C LEU A 14 33.37 26.40 -41.17
N LEU A 15 32.31 26.17 -41.93
CA LEU A 15 31.07 25.56 -41.44
C LEU A 15 31.29 24.11 -41.01
N LEU A 16 32.09 23.34 -41.76
CA LEU A 16 32.45 21.96 -41.42
C LEU A 16 33.30 21.92 -40.15
N LEU A 17 34.26 22.84 -40.02
CA LEU A 17 35.08 22.99 -38.81
C LEU A 17 34.21 23.35 -37.60
N LEU A 18 33.24 24.26 -37.77
CA LEU A 18 32.30 24.65 -36.71
C LEU A 18 31.41 23.48 -36.27
N LEU A 19 30.95 22.65 -37.21
CA LEU A 19 30.18 21.43 -36.95
C LEU A 19 31.02 20.35 -36.26
N LEU A 20 32.29 20.21 -36.62
CA LEU A 20 33.25 19.29 -35.98
C LEU A 20 33.61 19.71 -34.54
N LEU A 21 33.57 21.02 -34.26
CA LEU A 21 33.84 21.58 -32.92
C LEU A 21 32.60 21.54 -32.01
N TYR A 22 31.41 21.28 -32.55
CA TYR A 22 30.17 21.17 -31.77
C TYR A 22 30.04 19.76 -31.18
N ALA A 23 30.73 19.53 -30.05
CA ALA A 23 30.52 18.32 -29.27
C ALA A 23 29.15 18.38 -28.57
N PRO A 24 28.25 17.40 -28.73
CA PRO A 24 27.07 17.30 -27.89
C PRO A 24 27.51 17.07 -26.43
N GLY A 25 27.23 18.04 -25.56
CA GLY A 25 27.43 17.90 -24.13
C GLY A 25 26.35 17.01 -23.54
N GLU A 26 26.70 15.82 -23.07
CA GLU A 26 25.83 14.97 -22.26
C GLU A 26 25.57 15.67 -20.92
N GLY A 27 24.47 16.41 -20.82
CA GLY A 27 24.01 16.98 -19.55
C GLY A 27 23.40 15.88 -18.68
N CYS A 28 23.82 15.76 -17.42
CA CYS A 28 23.14 14.89 -16.46
C CYS A 28 21.66 15.33 -16.35
N GLY A 29 20.73 14.48 -16.76
CA GLY A 29 19.29 14.65 -16.52
C GLY A 29 18.96 14.78 -15.03
N PRO A 30 17.72 15.13 -14.65
CA PRO A 30 17.33 15.32 -13.25
C PRO A 30 17.78 14.10 -12.43
N GLY A 31 18.77 14.31 -11.56
CA GLY A 31 19.45 13.26 -10.84
C GLY A 31 18.51 12.47 -9.92
N ARG A 32 19.03 11.45 -9.24
CA ARG A 32 18.24 10.66 -8.28
C ARG A 32 17.67 11.59 -7.21
N GLY A 33 16.35 11.79 -7.23
CA GLY A 33 15.64 12.65 -6.27
C GLY A 33 15.91 12.22 -4.84
N SER A 34 16.24 13.19 -3.98
CA SER A 34 16.38 12.96 -2.55
C SER A 34 14.99 12.86 -1.92
N GLY A 35 14.68 11.68 -1.38
CA GLY A 35 13.40 11.44 -0.73
C GLY A 35 13.34 10.05 -0.11
N ARG A 36 13.02 9.97 1.17
CA ARG A 36 12.81 8.69 1.84
C ARG A 36 11.32 8.35 1.80
N ARG A 37 10.96 7.32 1.05
CA ARG A 37 9.59 6.78 1.06
C ARG A 37 9.24 6.35 2.50
N ARG A 38 8.09 6.80 3.01
CA ARG A 38 7.55 6.30 4.29
C ARG A 38 7.38 4.79 4.17
N ARG A 39 8.04 4.04 5.06
CA ARG A 39 7.89 2.59 5.12
C ARG A 39 6.54 2.28 5.78
N PRO A 40 5.80 1.27 5.30
CA PRO A 40 4.61 0.82 6.00
C PRO A 40 4.97 0.36 7.41
N ARG A 41 4.00 0.41 8.34
CA ARG A 41 4.17 -0.18 9.66
C ARG A 41 4.47 -1.67 9.52
N LYS A 42 5.47 -2.15 10.27
CA LYS A 42 5.77 -3.59 10.33
C LYS A 42 4.72 -4.24 11.23
N LEU A 43 3.93 -5.15 10.68
CA LEU A 43 3.01 -5.99 11.44
C LEU A 43 3.77 -7.25 11.87
N THR A 44 3.90 -7.47 13.18
CA THR A 44 4.50 -8.69 13.73
C THR A 44 3.40 -9.73 13.95
N PRO A 45 3.54 -10.96 13.41
CA PRO A 45 2.56 -12.01 13.65
C PRO A 45 2.55 -12.41 15.13
N LEU A 46 1.40 -12.89 15.61
CA LEU A 46 1.29 -13.49 16.94
C LEU A 46 1.93 -14.88 16.94
N VAL A 47 2.67 -15.18 18.00
CA VAL A 47 3.23 -16.52 18.24
C VAL A 47 2.15 -17.42 18.85
N PHE A 48 2.31 -18.75 18.72
CA PHE A 48 1.40 -19.71 19.33
C PHE A 48 1.19 -19.44 20.83
N LYS A 49 -0.08 -19.38 21.27
CA LYS A 49 -0.54 -19.04 22.64
C LYS A 49 -0.26 -17.59 23.10
N GLN A 50 0.27 -16.73 22.24
CA GLN A 50 0.37 -15.30 22.54
C GLN A 50 -1.02 -14.64 22.45
N HIS A 51 -1.27 -13.65 23.32
CA HIS A 51 -2.43 -12.77 23.28
C HIS A 51 -1.98 -11.31 23.42
N VAL A 52 -2.76 -10.37 22.89
CA VAL A 52 -2.49 -8.94 22.95
C VAL A 52 -3.78 -8.23 23.36
N PRO A 53 -3.78 -7.40 24.41
CA PRO A 53 -2.67 -7.12 25.34
C PRO A 53 -2.23 -8.35 26.15
N ASN A 54 -1.02 -8.33 26.74
CA ASN A 54 -0.49 -9.45 27.55
C ASN A 54 -1.08 -9.45 28.97
N VAL A 55 -2.40 -9.52 29.05
CA VAL A 55 -3.22 -9.61 30.27
C VAL A 55 -4.38 -10.57 29.99
N SER A 56 -5.03 -11.09 31.02
CA SER A 56 -6.17 -11.99 30.81
C SER A 56 -7.34 -11.30 30.11
N GLU A 57 -8.08 -12.07 29.31
CA GLU A 57 -9.20 -11.60 28.48
C GLU A 57 -10.22 -10.77 29.27
N ASN A 58 -10.59 -11.24 30.47
CA ASN A 58 -11.66 -10.63 31.27
C ASN A 58 -11.20 -9.45 32.14
N THR A 59 -10.10 -8.80 31.78
CA THR A 59 -9.60 -7.60 32.48
C THR A 59 -10.13 -6.34 31.85
N LEU A 60 -10.24 -5.26 32.64
CA LEU A 60 -10.69 -3.95 32.15
C LEU A 60 -9.77 -3.35 31.07
N GLY A 61 -8.51 -3.79 30.98
CA GLY A 61 -7.57 -3.38 29.94
C GLY A 61 -7.67 -4.18 28.63
N ALA A 62 -8.54 -5.20 28.58
CA ALA A 62 -8.77 -6.08 27.43
C ALA A 62 -10.26 -6.10 27.06
N SER A 63 -10.94 -7.25 27.20
CA SER A 63 -12.35 -7.41 26.82
C SER A 63 -13.35 -7.01 27.91
N GLY A 64 -12.89 -6.75 29.14
CA GLY A 64 -13.75 -6.39 30.27
C GLY A 64 -14.40 -7.59 30.97
N LEU A 65 -15.33 -7.33 31.88
CA LEU A 65 -16.03 -8.37 32.65
C LEU A 65 -17.07 -9.09 31.78
N THR A 66 -17.33 -10.37 32.07
CA THR A 66 -18.30 -11.15 31.31
C THR A 66 -19.74 -10.79 31.71
N ASP A 67 -20.59 -10.47 30.74
CA ASP A 67 -22.02 -10.23 31.00
C ASP A 67 -22.85 -11.52 31.14
N GLY A 68 -22.22 -12.69 31.00
CA GLY A 68 -22.87 -14.00 31.10
C GLY A 68 -23.55 -14.46 29.80
N ARG A 69 -24.01 -15.71 29.81
CA ARG A 69 -24.49 -16.41 28.60
C ARG A 69 -25.78 -15.80 28.03
N ILE A 70 -25.84 -15.61 26.71
CA ILE A 70 -27.02 -15.18 25.97
C ILE A 70 -27.70 -16.40 25.33
N LYS A 71 -28.99 -16.61 25.60
CA LYS A 71 -29.84 -17.62 24.94
C LYS A 71 -30.77 -16.96 23.92
N ARG A 72 -31.27 -17.71 22.93
CA ARG A 72 -32.14 -17.17 21.86
C ARG A 72 -33.42 -16.48 22.35
N GLY A 73 -33.94 -16.88 23.51
CA GLY A 73 -35.14 -16.27 24.11
C GLY A 73 -34.87 -15.01 24.93
N ASP A 74 -33.59 -14.68 25.19
CA ASP A 74 -33.24 -13.55 26.04
C ASP A 74 -33.50 -12.23 25.33
N ALA A 75 -33.89 -11.19 26.08
CA ALA A 75 -34.01 -9.84 25.53
C ALA A 75 -32.69 -9.35 24.92
N ARG A 76 -31.55 -9.77 25.50
CA ARG A 76 -30.19 -9.47 25.02
C ARG A 76 -29.85 -10.14 23.68
N PHE A 77 -30.58 -11.18 23.27
CA PHE A 77 -30.38 -11.76 21.95
C PHE A 77 -30.83 -10.80 20.84
N LYS A 78 -31.81 -9.93 21.14
CA LYS A 78 -32.35 -8.96 20.17
C LYS A 78 -31.36 -7.85 19.81
N SER A 79 -30.35 -7.59 20.66
CA SER A 79 -29.29 -6.61 20.37
C SER A 79 -28.17 -7.19 19.50
N LEU A 80 -28.14 -8.51 19.29
CA LEU A 80 -27.16 -9.13 18.41
C LEU A 80 -27.59 -8.96 16.96
N VAL A 81 -26.62 -8.70 16.09
CA VAL A 81 -26.81 -8.44 14.67
C VAL A 81 -26.23 -9.61 13.88
N ARG A 82 -26.88 -9.91 12.75
CA ARG A 82 -26.39 -10.91 11.81
C ARG A 82 -25.37 -10.32 10.85
N ASN A 83 -24.18 -10.90 10.78
CA ASN A 83 -23.15 -10.56 9.82
C ASN A 83 -23.31 -11.39 8.54
N ASN A 84 -23.63 -10.72 7.44
CA ASN A 84 -23.82 -11.30 6.11
C ASN A 84 -22.77 -10.81 5.10
N ASN A 85 -21.59 -10.39 5.56
CA ASN A 85 -20.53 -9.92 4.68
C ASN A 85 -20.12 -11.04 3.68
N PRO A 86 -20.18 -10.82 2.35
CA PRO A 86 -19.76 -11.81 1.36
C PRO A 86 -18.26 -12.12 1.40
N ASP A 87 -17.43 -11.25 1.99
CA ASP A 87 -15.99 -11.44 2.12
C ASP A 87 -15.58 -12.35 3.30
N ILE A 88 -16.56 -12.77 4.11
CA ILE A 88 -16.34 -13.63 5.28
C ILE A 88 -16.94 -15.01 5.04
N LEU A 89 -16.08 -16.02 5.00
CA LEU A 89 -16.49 -17.42 4.96
C LEU A 89 -16.74 -17.94 6.38
N PHE A 90 -18.00 -18.19 6.71
CA PHE A 90 -18.40 -18.79 7.98
C PHE A 90 -18.37 -20.32 7.86
N LYS A 91 -17.88 -21.00 8.90
CA LYS A 91 -17.80 -22.47 8.94
C LYS A 91 -19.20 -23.10 9.03
N ASP A 92 -20.04 -22.63 9.97
CA ASP A 92 -21.44 -23.05 10.18
C ASP A 92 -21.64 -24.57 10.10
N GLU A 93 -20.89 -25.31 10.92
CA GLU A 93 -20.94 -26.78 10.93
C GLU A 93 -22.29 -27.32 11.46
N GLU A 94 -23.01 -26.51 12.23
CA GLU A 94 -24.32 -26.80 12.77
C GLU A 94 -25.47 -26.51 11.78
N GLY A 95 -25.21 -25.79 10.68
CA GLY A 95 -26.20 -25.45 9.64
C GLY A 95 -27.34 -24.54 10.11
N ASN A 96 -27.15 -23.82 11.20
CA ASN A 96 -28.19 -22.98 11.83
C ASN A 96 -27.85 -21.48 11.75
N GLY A 97 -26.69 -21.13 11.23
CA GLY A 97 -26.23 -19.75 11.02
C GLY A 97 -25.94 -18.98 12.31
N VAL A 98 -25.67 -19.65 13.44
CA VAL A 98 -25.34 -18.99 14.71
C VAL A 98 -24.01 -18.27 14.68
N ASP A 99 -23.03 -18.78 13.93
CA ASP A 99 -21.70 -18.18 13.76
C ASP A 99 -21.77 -16.75 13.19
N ARG A 100 -22.92 -16.39 12.58
CA ARG A 100 -23.16 -15.07 12.00
C ARG A 100 -23.72 -14.07 13.01
N ILE A 101 -24.16 -14.51 14.19
CA ILE A 101 -24.84 -13.65 15.17
C ILE A 101 -23.80 -13.11 16.16
N MET A 102 -23.55 -11.81 16.14
CA MET A 102 -22.52 -11.13 16.95
C MET A 102 -23.00 -9.75 17.43
N SER A 103 -22.24 -9.09 18.32
CA SER A 103 -22.51 -7.70 18.70
C SER A 103 -22.35 -6.75 17.50
N GLN A 104 -22.88 -5.53 17.61
CA GLN A 104 -22.70 -4.47 16.62
C GLN A 104 -21.25 -3.95 16.59
#